data_AF-A0A973GTS3-F1
#
_entry.id   AF-A0A973GTS3-F1
#
_cell.length_a   1.000
_cell.length_b   1.000
_cell.length_c   1.000
_cell.angle_alpha   90.00
_cell.angle_beta   90.00
_cell.angle_gamma   90.00
#
_symmetry.space_group_name_H-M   'P 1'
#
loop_
_entity.id
_entity.type
_entity.pdbx_description
1 polymer ?
#
loop_
_entity_poly.entity_id
_entity_poly.type
_entity_poly.pdbx_seq_one_letter_code
_entity_poly.pdbx_strand_id
1 'polypeptide(L)'
;MGTIIIIAVYGVYAAFWIRFFLHTLAWWRGRAEDMVAVLPKRPPLLKTWALTLRDVVLFWRLLKVNPALWFGEYLFHSTFLLVALRHLRYFLDPVPLWVWDLQLSGLIAGYVLPFSLVYILAVRFFSEREKYSSTANVLLLALILAISCIGVLMHAFFKPNLVDVKYFALGLLSLAPAPLPTGVLFPLHLVLVLVLVALVPSHIVTAPLVMLEARRRELGLQQVMHEK
;
A
#
# COMPACT_ATOMS: atom_id res chain seq x y z
N MET A 1 -24.97 11.61 10.68
CA MET A 1 -23.97 10.73 10.03
C MET A 1 -22.65 11.44 9.72
N GLY A 2 -22.66 12.63 9.10
CA GLY A 2 -21.43 13.35 8.71
C GLY A 2 -20.40 13.54 9.84
N THR A 3 -20.82 14.05 11.01
CA THR A 3 -19.93 14.27 12.16
C THR A 3 -19.27 12.98 12.67
N ILE A 4 -20.02 11.87 12.70
CA ILE A 4 -19.50 10.57 13.12
C ILE A 4 -18.38 10.11 12.18
N ILE A 5 -18.59 10.26 10.86
CA ILE A 5 -17.59 9.90 9.86
C ILE A 5 -16.35 10.78 10.00
N ILE A 6 -16.50 12.08 10.21
CA ILE A 6 -15.38 13.01 10.41
C ILE A 6 -14.56 12.61 11.66
N ILE A 7 -15.23 12.32 12.78
CA ILE A 7 -14.56 11.84 14.00
C ILE A 7 -13.83 10.52 13.72
N ALA A 8 -14.47 9.60 13.01
CA ALA A 8 -13.88 8.32 12.64
C ALA A 8 -12.63 8.49 11.75
N VAL A 9 -12.65 9.44 10.80
CA VAL A 9 -11.47 9.77 9.99
C VAL A 9 -10.31 10.15 10.90
N TYR A 10 -10.45 11.19 11.73
CA TYR A 10 -9.36 11.63 12.59
C TYR A 10 -8.90 10.55 13.57
N GLY A 11 -9.85 9.82 14.18
CA GLY A 11 -9.53 8.75 15.13
C GLY A 11 -8.75 7.60 14.50
N VAL A 12 -9.16 7.13 13.32
CA VAL A 12 -8.47 6.03 12.61
C VAL A 12 -7.08 6.45 12.17
N TYR A 13 -6.93 7.64 11.59
CA TYR A 13 -5.60 8.12 11.18
C TYR A 13 -4.68 8.35 12.39
N ALA A 14 -5.18 8.92 13.49
CA ALA A 14 -4.40 9.07 14.71
C ALA A 14 -3.95 7.72 15.27
N ALA A 15 -4.86 6.75 15.37
CA ALA A 15 -4.54 5.40 15.83
C ALA A 15 -3.50 4.71 14.94
N PHE A 16 -3.63 4.86 13.61
CA PHE A 16 -2.66 4.33 12.65
C PHE A 16 -1.26 4.90 12.88
N TRP A 17 -1.14 6.23 13.01
CA TRP A 17 0.14 6.90 13.21
C TRP A 17 0.75 6.57 14.58
N ILE A 18 -0.05 6.52 15.65
CA ILE A 18 0.42 6.09 16.97
C ILE A 18 0.99 4.67 16.89
N ARG A 19 0.23 3.73 16.30
CA ARG A 19 0.70 2.34 16.10
C ARG A 19 1.99 2.29 15.27
N PHE A 20 2.08 3.10 14.21
CA PHE A 20 3.28 3.19 13.38
C PHE A 20 4.50 3.67 14.15
N PHE A 21 4.40 4.77 14.90
CA PHE A 21 5.52 5.30 15.67
C PHE A 21 5.94 4.37 16.81
N LEU A 22 4.98 3.71 17.49
CA LEU A 22 5.30 2.73 18.52
C LEU A 22 6.06 1.52 17.96
N HIS A 23 5.60 0.97 16.83
CA HIS A 23 6.28 -0.17 16.18
C HIS A 23 7.67 0.20 15.64
N THR A 24 7.81 1.37 15.02
CA THR A 24 9.12 1.82 14.50
C THR A 24 10.10 2.09 15.64
N LEU A 25 9.65 2.68 16.75
CA LEU A 25 10.48 2.88 17.94
C LEU A 25 10.90 1.54 18.56
N ALA A 26 9.98 0.58 18.68
CA ALA A 26 10.30 -0.76 19.18
C ALA A 26 11.33 -1.47 18.28
N TRP A 27 11.14 -1.41 16.95
CA TRP A 27 12.09 -1.96 15.98
C TRP A 27 13.47 -1.29 16.06
N TRP A 28 13.51 0.04 16.16
CA TRP A 28 14.76 0.80 16.28
C TRP A 28 15.55 0.41 17.53
N ARG A 29 14.87 0.22 18.66
CA ARG A 29 15.50 -0.24 19.91
C ARG A 29 16.09 -1.64 19.78
N GLY A 30 15.32 -2.60 19.26
CA GLY A 30 15.80 -3.98 19.07
C GLY A 30 16.97 -4.09 18.08
N ARG A 31 17.00 -3.24 17.04
CA ARG A 31 18.11 -3.22 16.08
C ARG A 31 19.45 -2.80 16.72
N ALA A 32 19.42 -1.88 17.68
CA ALA A 32 20.64 -1.44 18.37
C ALA A 32 21.32 -2.59 19.13
N GLU A 33 20.53 -3.56 19.61
CA GLU A 33 21.00 -4.74 20.34
C GLU A 33 21.61 -5.80 19.39
N ASP A 34 20.95 -6.08 18.26
CA ASP A 34 21.39 -7.07 17.26
C ASP A 34 22.72 -6.72 16.56
N MET A 35 23.06 -5.42 16.40
CA MET A 35 24.30 -5.01 15.72
C MET A 35 25.58 -5.40 16.47
N VAL A 36 25.48 -5.76 17.76
CA VAL A 36 26.62 -6.13 18.62
C VAL A 36 27.02 -7.61 18.42
N ALA A 37 26.13 -8.45 17.92
CA ALA A 37 26.38 -9.90 17.74
C ALA A 37 26.75 -10.25 16.29
N VAL A 38 28.05 -10.41 16.04
CA VAL A 38 28.66 -11.08 14.86
C VAL A 38 28.24 -10.52 13.49
N LEU A 39 28.95 -9.50 13.00
CA LEU A 39 28.83 -9.06 11.61
C LEU A 39 29.79 -9.86 10.70
N PRO A 40 29.29 -10.64 9.72
CA PRO A 40 30.13 -11.07 8.61
C PRO A 40 30.66 -9.86 7.82
N LYS A 41 31.75 -10.06 7.08
CA LYS A 41 32.40 -9.07 6.21
C LYS A 41 31.35 -8.31 5.39
N ARG A 42 31.40 -6.97 5.41
CA ARG A 42 30.35 -6.14 4.80
C ARG A 42 30.35 -6.35 3.27
N PRO A 43 29.25 -6.81 2.67
CA PRO A 43 29.17 -6.94 1.22
C PRO A 43 29.22 -5.55 0.54
N PRO A 44 29.61 -5.48 -0.76
CA PRO A 44 29.68 -4.21 -1.48
C PRO A 44 28.34 -3.47 -1.48
N LEU A 45 28.32 -2.23 -0.95
CA LEU A 45 27.09 -1.45 -0.74
C LEU A 45 26.27 -1.29 -2.04
N LEU A 46 26.93 -0.95 -3.15
CA LEU A 46 26.29 -0.75 -4.44
C LEU A 46 25.56 -2.02 -4.91
N LYS A 47 26.22 -3.18 -4.80
CA LYS A 47 25.64 -4.48 -5.19
C LYS A 47 24.43 -4.82 -4.33
N THR A 48 24.50 -4.62 -3.01
CA THR A 48 23.38 -4.86 -2.11
C THR A 48 22.18 -3.98 -2.48
N TRP A 49 22.39 -2.68 -2.67
CA TRP A 49 21.32 -1.75 -3.03
C TRP A 49 20.69 -2.09 -4.39
N ALA A 50 21.50 -2.36 -5.42
CA ALA A 50 21.00 -2.74 -6.73
C ALA A 50 20.12 -4.00 -6.67
N LEU A 51 20.55 -5.01 -5.91
CA LEU A 51 19.81 -6.27 -5.76
C LEU A 51 18.54 -6.10 -4.92
N THR A 52 18.54 -5.21 -3.92
CA THR A 52 17.34 -4.91 -3.12
C THR A 52 16.34 -4.09 -3.95
N LEU A 53 16.79 -3.08 -4.70
CA LEU A 53 15.93 -2.31 -5.59
C LEU A 53 15.28 -3.19 -6.66
N ARG A 54 16.03 -4.11 -7.26
CA ARG A 54 15.48 -5.08 -8.21
C ARG A 54 14.38 -5.95 -7.57
N ASP A 55 14.57 -6.39 -6.33
CA ASP A 55 13.57 -7.19 -5.62
C ASP A 55 12.33 -6.37 -5.24
N VAL A 56 12.49 -5.09 -4.89
CA VAL A 56 11.39 -4.20 -4.49
C VAL A 56 10.59 -3.71 -5.70
N VAL A 57 11.25 -3.32 -6.78
CA VAL A 57 10.58 -2.74 -7.96
C VAL A 57 10.01 -3.83 -8.86
N LEU A 58 10.77 -4.89 -9.12
CA LEU A 58 10.37 -5.92 -10.08
C LEU A 58 9.83 -7.19 -9.43
N PHE A 59 9.76 -7.26 -8.09
CA PHE A 59 9.40 -8.49 -7.36
C PHE A 59 10.16 -9.71 -7.89
N TRP A 60 11.47 -9.54 -8.14
CA TRP A 60 12.29 -10.49 -8.89
C TRP A 60 12.30 -11.91 -8.29
N ARG A 61 12.24 -12.02 -6.96
CA ARG A 61 12.13 -13.32 -6.28
C ARG A 61 10.80 -14.00 -6.61
N LEU A 62 9.70 -13.26 -6.55
CA LEU A 62 8.37 -13.78 -6.83
C LEU A 62 8.24 -14.20 -8.31
N LEU A 63 8.81 -13.42 -9.23
CA LEU A 63 8.85 -13.79 -10.65
C LEU A 63 9.47 -15.17 -10.88
N LYS A 64 10.53 -15.51 -10.13
CA LYS A 64 11.18 -16.83 -10.23
C LYS A 64 10.38 -17.97 -9.61
N VAL A 65 9.68 -17.71 -8.51
CA VAL A 65 8.98 -18.76 -7.74
C VAL A 65 7.58 -19.02 -8.29
N ASN A 66 6.84 -17.95 -8.62
CA ASN A 66 5.47 -18.01 -9.08
C ASN A 66 5.19 -16.90 -10.12
N PRO A 67 5.48 -17.14 -11.41
CA PRO A 67 5.30 -16.15 -12.48
C PRO A 67 3.84 -15.68 -12.65
N ALA A 68 2.87 -16.57 -12.40
CA ALA A 68 1.46 -16.22 -12.48
C ALA A 68 1.09 -15.20 -11.39
N LEU A 69 1.43 -15.50 -10.13
CA LEU A 69 1.16 -14.59 -9.03
C LEU A 69 1.94 -13.27 -9.16
N TRP A 70 3.17 -13.33 -9.68
CA TRP A 70 3.96 -12.14 -9.99
C TRP A 70 3.23 -11.18 -10.92
N PHE A 71 2.63 -11.67 -12.01
CA PHE A 71 1.91 -10.82 -12.96
C PHE A 71 0.75 -10.09 -12.28
N GLY A 72 -0.05 -10.83 -11.50
CA GLY A 72 -1.16 -10.28 -10.74
C GLY A 72 -0.72 -9.23 -9.73
N GLU A 73 0.25 -9.55 -8.89
CA GLU A 73 0.74 -8.66 -7.83
C GLU A 73 1.45 -7.43 -8.39
N TYR A 74 2.22 -7.56 -9.46
CA TYR A 74 2.86 -6.42 -10.12
C TYR A 74 1.81 -5.46 -10.71
N LEU A 75 0.79 -6.00 -11.37
CA LEU A 75 -0.31 -5.21 -11.92
C LEU A 75 -1.12 -4.54 -10.80
N PHE A 76 -1.42 -5.25 -9.72
CA PHE A 76 -2.09 -4.71 -8.54
C PHE A 76 -1.32 -3.54 -7.93
N HIS A 77 -0.03 -3.69 -7.61
CA HIS A 77 0.74 -2.62 -6.98
C HIS A 77 0.89 -1.40 -7.90
N SER A 78 1.13 -1.63 -9.19
CA SER A 78 1.27 -0.55 -10.18
C SER A 78 -0.03 0.24 -10.33
N THR A 79 -1.17 -0.45 -10.44
CA THR A 79 -2.47 0.21 -10.60
C THR A 79 -2.95 0.87 -9.30
N PHE A 80 -2.77 0.21 -8.15
CA PHE A 80 -3.07 0.78 -6.84
C PHE A 80 -2.29 2.08 -6.61
N LEU A 81 -0.99 2.10 -6.94
CA LEU A 81 -0.16 3.29 -6.82
C LEU A 81 -0.67 4.43 -7.72
N LEU A 82 -0.95 4.16 -8.99
CA LEU A 82 -1.46 5.18 -9.92
C LEU A 82 -2.83 5.73 -9.48
N VAL A 83 -3.70 4.88 -8.95
CA VAL A 83 -4.98 5.30 -8.37
C VAL A 83 -4.74 6.19 -7.16
N ALA A 84 -3.87 5.79 -6.23
CA ALA A 84 -3.54 6.58 -5.05
C ALA A 84 -2.94 7.95 -5.42
N LEU A 85 -2.01 8.00 -6.40
CA LEU A 85 -1.44 9.25 -6.90
C LEU A 85 -2.50 10.14 -7.54
N ARG A 86 -3.46 9.58 -8.29
CA ARG A 86 -4.58 10.33 -8.83
C ARG A 86 -5.47 10.95 -7.75
N HIS A 87 -5.63 10.27 -6.60
CA HIS A 87 -6.41 10.81 -5.48
C HIS A 87 -5.79 12.06 -4.87
N LEU A 88 -4.47 12.27 -5.00
CA LEU A 88 -3.80 13.48 -4.50
C LEU A 88 -4.42 14.78 -5.03
N ARG A 89 -5.06 14.75 -6.21
CA ARG A 89 -5.75 15.93 -6.76
C ARG A 89 -6.83 16.52 -5.83
N TYR A 90 -7.40 15.71 -4.94
CA TYR A 90 -8.43 16.16 -3.99
C TYR A 90 -7.83 16.78 -2.74
N PHE A 91 -6.54 16.51 -2.46
CA PHE A 91 -5.83 16.93 -1.27
C PHE A 91 -4.88 18.11 -1.52
N LEU A 92 -4.74 18.55 -2.77
CA LEU A 92 -3.81 19.59 -3.19
C LEU A 92 -4.55 20.72 -3.90
N ASP A 93 -4.24 21.96 -3.52
CA ASP A 93 -4.73 23.17 -4.18
C ASP A 93 -3.67 24.29 -4.11
N PRO A 94 -3.04 24.70 -5.24
CA PRO A 94 -3.26 24.19 -6.60
C PRO A 94 -2.73 22.75 -6.79
N VAL A 95 -3.29 22.03 -7.76
CA VAL A 95 -2.83 20.66 -8.11
C VAL A 95 -1.52 20.76 -8.90
N PRO A 96 -0.42 20.12 -8.46
CA PRO A 96 0.85 20.13 -9.19
C PRO A 96 0.74 19.50 -10.59
N LEU A 97 1.52 20.00 -11.55
CA LEU A 97 1.52 19.53 -12.95
C LEU A 97 1.75 18.02 -13.07
N TRP A 98 2.69 17.46 -12.33
CA TRP A 98 2.96 16.01 -12.38
C TRP A 98 1.76 15.15 -11.91
N VAL A 99 0.91 15.66 -11.00
CA VAL A 99 -0.34 14.99 -10.59
C VAL A 99 -1.40 15.10 -11.69
N TRP A 100 -1.39 16.21 -12.42
CA TRP A 100 -2.26 16.43 -13.57
C TRP A 100 -1.95 15.45 -14.71
N ASP A 101 -0.68 15.26 -15.02
CA ASP A 101 -0.23 14.34 -16.06
C ASP A 101 -0.60 12.87 -15.76
N LEU A 102 -0.74 12.53 -14.47
CA LEU A 102 -1.14 11.19 -14.01
C LEU A 102 -2.66 10.95 -13.98
N GLN A 103 -3.50 11.93 -14.32
CA GLN A 103 -4.95 11.77 -14.22
C GLN A 103 -5.49 10.67 -15.15
N LEU A 104 -4.97 10.60 -16.38
CA LEU A 104 -5.39 9.58 -17.35
C LEU A 104 -4.87 8.19 -16.97
N SER A 105 -3.59 8.08 -16.60
CA SER A 105 -3.01 6.81 -16.18
C SER A 105 -3.68 6.27 -14.91
N GLY A 106 -3.96 7.13 -13.93
CA GLY A 106 -4.73 6.78 -12.74
C GLY A 106 -6.19 6.42 -13.02
N LEU A 107 -6.79 6.94 -14.10
CA LEU A 107 -8.12 6.54 -14.55
C LEU A 107 -8.13 5.13 -15.11
N ILE A 108 -7.23 4.85 -16.05
CA ILE A 108 -7.08 3.52 -16.62
C ILE A 108 -6.75 2.51 -15.52
N ALA A 109 -5.82 2.86 -14.63
CA ALA A 109 -5.46 2.04 -13.48
C ALA A 109 -6.66 1.77 -12.56
N GLY A 110 -7.56 2.73 -12.35
CA GLY A 110 -8.78 2.55 -11.56
C GLY A 110 -9.70 1.46 -12.11
N TYR A 111 -9.81 1.37 -13.43
CA TYR A 111 -10.57 0.28 -14.08
C TYR A 111 -9.84 -1.06 -14.02
N VAL A 112 -8.50 -1.06 -14.13
CA VAL A 112 -7.70 -2.31 -14.15
C VAL A 112 -7.52 -2.92 -12.76
N LEU A 113 -7.46 -2.10 -11.70
CA LEU A 113 -7.25 -2.52 -10.32
C LEU A 113 -8.16 -3.68 -9.86
N PRO A 114 -9.51 -3.62 -10.00
CA PRO A 114 -10.37 -4.73 -9.59
C PRO A 114 -10.06 -6.03 -10.35
N PHE A 115 -9.74 -5.96 -11.65
CA PHE A 115 -9.37 -7.16 -12.43
C PHE A 115 -8.07 -7.79 -11.92
N SER A 116 -7.07 -6.98 -11.56
CA SER A 116 -5.82 -7.50 -10.99
C SER A 116 -6.05 -8.24 -9.65
N LEU A 117 -6.96 -7.72 -8.82
CA LEU A 117 -7.32 -8.33 -7.54
C LEU A 117 -8.09 -9.64 -7.72
N VAL A 118 -9.07 -9.67 -8.63
CA VAL A 118 -9.79 -10.90 -9.01
C VAL A 118 -8.81 -11.94 -9.54
N TYR A 119 -7.86 -11.54 -10.38
CA TYR A 119 -6.82 -12.44 -10.89
C TYR A 119 -5.95 -13.03 -9.78
N ILE A 120 -5.46 -12.21 -8.83
CA ILE A 120 -4.68 -12.70 -7.69
C ILE A 120 -5.49 -13.69 -6.86
N LEU A 121 -6.74 -13.37 -6.54
CA LEU A 121 -7.62 -14.23 -5.76
C LEU A 121 -7.89 -15.56 -6.48
N ALA A 122 -8.12 -15.53 -7.80
CA ALA A 122 -8.30 -16.73 -8.60
C ALA A 122 -7.03 -17.60 -8.61
N VAL A 123 -5.86 -17.02 -8.88
CA VAL A 123 -4.59 -17.76 -8.87
C VAL A 123 -4.33 -18.40 -7.50
N ARG A 124 -4.59 -17.67 -6.40
CA ARG A 124 -4.44 -18.19 -5.04
C ARG A 124 -5.43 -19.32 -4.73
N PHE A 125 -6.67 -19.20 -5.18
CA PHE A 125 -7.72 -20.20 -4.95
C PHE A 125 -7.45 -21.50 -5.71
N PHE A 126 -6.97 -21.40 -6.95
CA PHE A 126 -6.71 -22.57 -7.80
C PHE A 126 -5.30 -23.16 -7.63
N SER A 127 -4.39 -22.50 -6.90
CA SER A 127 -3.01 -22.98 -6.71
C SER A 127 -2.85 -23.76 -5.41
N GLU A 128 -2.42 -25.02 -5.51
CA GLU A 128 -2.04 -25.82 -4.33
C GLU A 128 -0.80 -25.28 -3.59
N ARG A 129 0.01 -24.43 -4.25
CA ARG A 129 1.25 -23.86 -3.70
C ARG A 129 1.00 -22.74 -2.69
N GLU A 130 -0.16 -22.08 -2.79
CA GLU A 130 -0.52 -20.90 -1.99
C GLU A 130 -1.51 -21.25 -0.86
N LYS A 131 -1.61 -22.53 -0.49
CA LYS A 131 -2.58 -23.08 0.49
C LYS A 131 -2.50 -22.43 1.89
N TYR A 132 -1.41 -21.72 2.18
CA TYR A 132 -1.14 -21.07 3.47
C TYR A 132 -1.26 -19.53 3.43
N SER A 133 -2.13 -18.97 2.59
CA SER A 133 -2.44 -17.54 2.68
C SER A 133 -3.21 -17.25 3.98
N SER A 134 -2.69 -16.32 4.80
CA SER A 134 -3.37 -15.88 6.01
C SER A 134 -4.74 -15.29 5.70
N THR A 135 -5.74 -15.58 6.54
CA THR A 135 -7.10 -15.00 6.44
C THR A 135 -7.07 -13.48 6.43
N ALA A 136 -6.14 -12.86 7.17
CA ALA A 136 -5.96 -11.41 7.18
C ALA A 136 -5.54 -10.87 5.81
N ASN A 137 -4.70 -11.60 5.07
CA ASN A 137 -4.26 -11.20 3.72
C ASN A 137 -5.42 -11.28 2.72
N VAL A 138 -6.21 -12.35 2.79
CA VAL A 138 -7.40 -12.51 1.93
C VAL A 138 -8.44 -11.42 2.22
N LEU A 139 -8.64 -11.08 3.51
CA LEU A 139 -9.53 -9.99 3.92
C LEU A 139 -9.08 -8.64 3.35
N LEU A 140 -7.77 -8.32 3.41
CA LEU A 140 -7.24 -7.08 2.84
C LEU A 140 -7.43 -7.02 1.31
N LEU A 141 -7.15 -8.11 0.60
CA LEU A 141 -7.38 -8.18 -0.85
C LEU A 141 -8.86 -7.99 -1.20
N ALA A 142 -9.77 -8.65 -0.48
CA ALA A 142 -11.21 -8.51 -0.66
C ALA A 142 -11.70 -7.08 -0.35
N LEU A 143 -11.14 -6.45 0.68
CA LEU A 143 -11.46 -5.08 1.06
C LEU A 143 -11.03 -4.09 -0.02
N ILE A 144 -9.80 -4.20 -0.54
CA ILE A 144 -9.33 -3.33 -1.64
C ILE A 144 -10.16 -3.58 -2.90
N LEU A 145 -10.55 -4.83 -3.16
CA LEU A 145 -11.45 -5.16 -4.27
C LEU A 145 -12.78 -4.43 -4.13
N ALA A 146 -13.42 -4.50 -2.96
CA ALA A 146 -14.66 -3.77 -2.68
C ALA A 146 -14.51 -2.25 -2.85
N ILE A 147 -13.43 -1.67 -2.31
CA ILE A 147 -13.12 -0.23 -2.44
C ILE A 147 -12.99 0.15 -3.93
N SER A 148 -12.24 -0.64 -4.70
CA SER A 148 -12.00 -0.38 -6.12
C SER A 148 -13.27 -0.51 -6.96
N CYS A 149 -14.10 -1.52 -6.71
CA CYS A 149 -15.39 -1.70 -7.37
C CYS A 149 -16.33 -0.53 -7.09
N ILE A 150 -16.41 -0.07 -5.84
CA ILE A 150 -17.21 1.11 -5.48
C ILE A 150 -16.66 2.38 -6.15
N GLY A 151 -15.33 2.53 -6.21
CA GLY A 151 -14.69 3.64 -6.92
C GLY A 151 -15.04 3.67 -8.42
N VAL A 152 -15.01 2.51 -9.08
CA VAL A 152 -15.45 2.37 -10.49
C VAL A 152 -16.93 2.69 -10.64
N LEU A 153 -17.78 2.19 -9.74
CA LEU A 153 -19.23 2.43 -9.74
C LEU A 153 -19.56 3.91 -9.60
N MET A 154 -18.87 4.62 -8.70
CA MET A 154 -18.99 6.07 -8.53
C MET A 154 -18.51 6.83 -9.77
N HIS A 155 -17.42 6.41 -10.38
CA HIS A 155 -16.90 7.07 -11.58
C HIS A 155 -17.83 6.89 -12.79
N ALA A 156 -18.35 5.67 -12.99
CA ALA A 156 -19.10 5.31 -14.18
C ALA A 156 -20.59 5.69 -14.10
N PHE A 157 -21.23 5.46 -12.96
CA PHE A 157 -22.70 5.50 -12.86
C PHE A 157 -23.21 6.50 -11.81
N PHE A 158 -22.53 6.62 -10.67
CA PHE A 158 -23.02 7.40 -9.52
C PHE A 158 -22.02 8.51 -9.16
N LYS A 159 -21.84 9.45 -10.09
CA LYS A 159 -20.82 10.50 -10.01
C LYS A 159 -21.10 11.44 -8.83
N PRO A 160 -20.24 11.49 -7.80
CA PRO A 160 -20.38 12.47 -6.74
C PRO A 160 -20.02 13.87 -7.25
N ASN A 161 -20.49 14.92 -6.56
CA ASN A 161 -20.02 16.26 -6.82
C ASN A 161 -18.54 16.38 -6.42
N LEU A 162 -17.65 16.47 -7.42
CA LEU A 162 -16.20 16.50 -7.21
C LEU A 162 -15.72 17.75 -6.48
N VAL A 163 -16.47 18.85 -6.59
CA VAL A 163 -16.18 20.10 -5.88
C VAL A 163 -16.39 19.89 -4.38
N ASP A 164 -17.53 19.30 -3.99
CA ASP A 164 -17.82 18.98 -2.59
C ASP A 164 -16.83 17.97 -2.01
N VAL A 165 -16.44 16.96 -2.79
CA VAL A 165 -15.41 15.98 -2.38
C VAL A 165 -14.06 16.66 -2.13
N LYS A 166 -13.66 17.61 -2.99
CA LYS A 166 -12.40 18.36 -2.81
C LYS A 166 -12.49 19.28 -1.59
N TYR A 167 -13.58 20.02 -1.41
CA TYR A 167 -13.77 20.86 -0.22
C TYR A 167 -13.77 20.03 1.07
N PHE A 168 -14.41 18.87 1.07
CA PHE A 168 -14.38 17.94 2.19
C PHE A 168 -12.95 17.47 2.51
N ALA A 169 -12.20 17.02 1.50
CA ALA A 169 -10.83 16.56 1.68
C ALA A 169 -9.88 17.67 2.19
N LEU A 170 -9.95 18.88 1.63
CA LEU A 170 -9.17 20.02 2.10
C LEU A 170 -9.59 20.49 3.49
N GLY A 171 -10.88 20.45 3.81
CA GLY A 171 -11.41 20.74 5.15
C GLY A 171 -10.87 19.77 6.21
N LEU A 172 -10.75 18.48 5.87
CA LEU A 172 -10.10 17.49 6.75
C LEU A 172 -8.62 17.80 7.01
N LEU A 173 -7.87 18.24 5.98
CA LEU A 173 -6.45 18.58 6.13
C LEU A 173 -6.21 19.87 6.90
N SER A 174 -7.07 20.86 6.71
CA SER A 174 -7.00 22.17 7.37
C SER A 174 -7.62 22.19 8.78
N LEU A 175 -8.08 21.03 9.28
CA LEU A 175 -8.79 20.90 10.56
C LEU A 175 -10.05 21.78 10.65
N ALA A 176 -10.64 22.11 9.50
CA ALA A 176 -11.90 22.83 9.35
C ALA A 176 -12.88 21.97 8.52
N PRO A 177 -13.49 20.92 9.11
CA PRO A 177 -14.24 19.93 8.37
C PRO A 177 -15.43 20.54 7.64
N ALA A 178 -15.50 20.36 6.33
CA ALA A 178 -16.66 20.72 5.53
C ALA A 178 -17.76 19.62 5.63
N PRO A 179 -19.00 19.92 5.22
CA PRO A 179 -20.07 18.92 5.16
C PRO A 179 -19.68 17.72 4.30
N LEU A 180 -20.15 16.53 4.70
CA LEU A 180 -19.94 15.30 3.93
C LEU A 180 -20.68 15.41 2.57
N PRO A 181 -20.03 15.07 1.44
CA PRO A 181 -20.66 15.07 0.12
C PRO A 181 -21.92 14.21 0.06
N THR A 182 -22.88 14.64 -0.77
CA THR A 182 -24.16 13.93 -0.95
C THR A 182 -23.99 12.63 -1.74
N GLY A 183 -24.91 11.67 -1.50
CA GLY A 183 -24.90 10.35 -2.13
C GLY A 183 -24.38 9.23 -1.23
N VAL A 184 -24.84 8.00 -1.43
CA VAL A 184 -24.57 6.87 -0.52
C VAL A 184 -23.20 6.24 -0.77
N LEU A 185 -22.74 6.22 -2.02
CA LEU A 185 -21.51 5.50 -2.38
C LEU A 185 -20.23 6.19 -1.91
N PHE A 186 -20.16 7.52 -1.88
CA PHE A 186 -18.96 8.22 -1.39
C PHE A 186 -18.68 7.94 0.09
N PRO A 187 -19.66 8.10 1.02
CA PRO A 187 -19.47 7.73 2.42
C PRO A 187 -19.11 6.25 2.60
N LEU A 188 -19.74 5.35 1.82
CA LEU A 188 -19.43 3.92 1.86
C LEU A 188 -17.98 3.65 1.43
N HIS A 189 -17.54 4.25 0.32
CA HIS A 189 -16.16 4.16 -0.15
C HIS A 189 -15.18 4.67 0.92
N LEU A 190 -15.46 5.83 1.50
CA LEU A 190 -14.64 6.42 2.56
C LEU A 190 -14.56 5.51 3.79
N VAL A 191 -15.68 4.96 4.26
CA VAL A 191 -15.69 4.04 5.41
C VAL A 191 -14.87 2.78 5.13
N LEU A 192 -14.97 2.19 3.94
CA LEU A 192 -14.14 1.03 3.58
C LEU A 192 -12.65 1.39 3.55
N VAL A 193 -12.29 2.59 3.08
CA VAL A 193 -10.91 3.09 3.15
C VAL A 193 -10.47 3.27 4.61
N LEU A 194 -11.33 3.75 5.51
CA LEU A 194 -11.00 3.83 6.94
C LEU A 194 -10.77 2.45 7.56
N VAL A 195 -11.61 1.46 7.20
CA VAL A 195 -11.39 0.07 7.61
C VAL A 195 -10.05 -0.44 7.07
N LEU A 196 -9.69 -0.10 5.83
CA LEU A 196 -8.41 -0.48 5.24
C LEU A 196 -7.25 0.12 6.04
N VAL A 197 -7.28 1.42 6.34
CA VAL A 197 -6.24 2.09 7.15
C VAL A 197 -6.11 1.46 8.53
N ALA A 198 -7.23 1.10 9.18
CA ALA A 198 -7.22 0.45 10.48
C ALA A 198 -6.54 -0.94 10.42
N LEU A 199 -6.82 -1.74 9.39
CA LEU A 199 -6.33 -3.11 9.24
C LEU A 199 -4.92 -3.21 8.64
N VAL A 200 -4.48 -2.23 7.86
CA VAL A 200 -3.17 -2.26 7.19
C VAL A 200 -2.05 -2.32 8.23
N PRO A 201 -1.15 -3.33 8.16
CA PRO A 201 -0.03 -3.42 9.08
C PRO A 201 0.91 -2.22 8.97
N SER A 202 1.32 -1.65 10.11
CA SER A 202 2.19 -0.46 10.15
C SER A 202 3.60 -0.72 9.64
N HIS A 203 4.07 -1.97 9.67
CA HIS A 203 5.41 -2.36 9.25
C HIS A 203 5.61 -2.38 7.72
N ILE A 204 4.57 -2.19 6.91
CA ILE A 204 4.69 -2.11 5.45
C ILE A 204 5.65 -0.99 5.03
N VAL A 205 5.63 0.13 5.75
CA VAL A 205 6.51 1.28 5.46
C VAL A 205 7.98 0.95 5.76
N THR A 206 8.25 0.11 6.76
CA THR A 206 9.61 -0.34 7.11
C THR A 206 10.12 -1.51 6.25
N ALA A 207 9.25 -2.13 5.44
CA ALA A 207 9.61 -3.35 4.68
C ALA A 207 10.86 -3.20 3.80
N PRO A 208 11.09 -2.10 3.06
CA PRO A 208 12.31 -1.95 2.25
C PRO A 208 13.59 -1.98 3.07
N LEU A 209 13.57 -1.42 4.29
CA LEU A 209 14.72 -1.42 5.19
C LEU A 209 15.03 -2.82 5.71
N VAL A 210 13.99 -3.56 6.09
CA VAL A 210 14.10 -4.97 6.53
C VAL A 210 14.62 -5.85 5.39
N MET A 211 14.15 -5.64 4.16
CA MET A 211 14.63 -6.37 2.98
C MET A 211 16.10 -6.07 2.67
N LEU A 212 16.54 -4.82 2.82
CA LEU A 212 17.94 -4.44 2.68
C LEU A 212 18.82 -5.15 3.71
N GLU A 213 18.37 -5.19 4.97
CA GLU A 213 19.10 -5.86 6.05
C GLU A 213 19.17 -7.38 5.84
N ALA A 214 18.05 -8.01 5.46
CA ALA A 214 18.02 -9.43 5.10
C ALA A 214 19.00 -9.73 3.94
N ARG A 215 19.06 -8.87 2.92
CA ARG A 215 20.00 -9.02 1.79
C ARG A 215 21.46 -8.87 2.23
N ARG A 216 21.76 -7.95 3.15
CA ARG A 216 23.11 -7.80 3.72
C ARG A 216 23.54 -9.07 4.46
N ARG A 217 22.64 -9.63 5.28
CA ARG A 217 22.88 -10.89 6.01
C ARG A 217 23.11 -12.06 5.06
N GLU A 218 22.28 -12.21 4.02
CA GLU A 218 22.41 -13.25 3.00
C GLU A 218 23.76 -13.21 2.27
N LEU A 219 24.17 -12.04 1.79
CA LEU A 219 25.46 -11.87 1.09
C LEU A 219 26.66 -12.06 2.01
N GLY A 220 26.56 -11.62 3.28
CA GLY A 220 27.62 -11.81 4.27
C GLY A 220 27.83 -13.29 4.61
N LEU A 221 26.76 -14.07 4.75
CA LEU A 221 26.83 -15.52 4.99
C LEU A 221 27.49 -16.27 3.82
N GLN A 222 27.16 -15.89 2.57
CA GLN A 222 27.79 -16.50 1.39
C GLN A 222 29.30 -16.29 1.35
N GLN A 223 29.80 -15.13 1.78
CA GLN A 223 31.25 -14.87 1.83
C GLN A 223 31.96 -15.81 2.80
N VAL A 224 31.36 -16.05 3.99
CA VAL A 224 31.92 -16.96 4.99
C VAL A 224 31.96 -18.41 4.50
N MET A 225 30.93 -18.86 3.77
CA MET A 225 30.89 -20.24 3.24
C MET A 225 31.86 -20.49 2.09
N HIS A 226 32.32 -19.44 1.39
CA HIS A 226 33.20 -19.53 0.22
C HIS A 226 34.66 -19.15 0.50
N GLU A 227 34.97 -18.55 1.65
CA GLU A 227 36.35 -18.46 2.17
C GLU A 227 36.75 -19.86 2.69
N LYS A 228 37.27 -20.71 1.80
CA LYS A 228 38.09 -21.89 2.12
C LYS A 228 39.54 -21.61 1.74
#